data_AF-A0A085A7F9-F1
#
_entry.id   AF-A0A085A7F9-F1
#
_cell.length_a   1.000
_cell.length_b   1.000
_cell.length_c   1.000
_cell.angle_alpha   90.00
_cell.angle_beta   90.00
_cell.angle_gamma   90.00
#
_symmetry.space_group_name_H-M   'P 1'
#
loop_
_entity.id
_entity.type
_entity.pdbx_description
1 polymer ?
#
loop_
_entity_poly.entity_id
_entity_poly.type
_entity_poly.pdbx_seq_one_letter_code
_entity_poly.pdbx_strand_id
1 'polypeptide(L)' 'MNNEMTYKKGLQFIRKKTGLSQKNVADAMGITQSGIVAIEKRGEALKIKTLKRYVHAIDGKLSIKIDLSSGICITLHV' A
#
# COMPACT_ATOMS: atom_id res chain seq x y z
N MET A 1 22.10 -12.14 -11.94
CA MET A 1 20.73 -12.72 -11.84
C MET A 1 19.88 -11.68 -11.16
N ASN A 2 19.19 -10.84 -11.94
CA ASN A 2 18.37 -9.76 -11.40
C ASN A 2 17.19 -10.39 -10.69
N ASN A 3 17.12 -10.20 -9.37
CA ASN A 3 16.01 -10.66 -8.54
C ASN A 3 14.72 -9.93 -8.93
N GLU A 4 14.07 -10.39 -10.00
CA GLU A 4 12.70 -10.03 -10.43
C GLU A 4 11.64 -10.53 -9.43
N MET A 5 11.95 -10.53 -8.13
CA MET A 5 11.03 -10.93 -7.07
C MET A 5 10.15 -9.76 -6.58
N THR A 6 10.11 -8.63 -7.28
CA THR A 6 9.73 -7.35 -6.66
C THR A 6 8.29 -6.88 -6.92
N TYR A 7 7.60 -7.36 -7.95
CA TYR A 7 6.37 -6.66 -8.37
C TYR A 7 5.02 -7.30 -8.03
N LYS A 8 4.96 -8.48 -7.39
CA LYS A 8 3.64 -9.12 -7.27
C LYS A 8 2.73 -8.54 -6.20
N LYS A 9 3.17 -8.04 -5.03
CA LYS A 9 2.23 -7.50 -4.00
C LYS A 9 2.88 -6.61 -2.93
N GLY A 10 3.24 -5.36 -3.25
CA GLY A 10 3.82 -4.42 -2.27
C GLY A 10 3.00 -4.29 -0.98
N LEU A 11 1.67 -4.18 -1.08
CA LEU A 11 0.79 -4.09 0.09
C LEU A 11 0.69 -5.37 0.91
N GLN A 12 0.74 -6.54 0.26
CA GLN A 12 0.79 -7.82 0.98
C GLN A 12 2.11 -7.97 1.73
N PHE A 13 3.22 -7.56 1.12
CA PHE A 13 4.53 -7.62 1.74
C PHE A 13 4.58 -6.75 2.99
N ILE A 14 4.13 -5.49 2.89
CA ILE A 14 4.10 -4.56 4.02
C ILE A 14 3.19 -5.09 5.13
N ARG A 15 1.99 -5.58 4.80
CA ARG A 15 1.08 -6.17 5.80
C ARG A 15 1.70 -7.37 6.53
N LYS A 16 2.39 -8.25 5.79
CA LYS A 16 3.09 -9.39 6.41
C LYS A 16 4.24 -8.91 7.32
N LYS A 17 4.96 -7.85 6.93
CA LYS A 17 6.01 -7.24 7.75
C LYS A 17 5.48 -6.63 9.05
N THR A 18 4.25 -6.14 9.06
CA THR A 18 3.58 -5.64 10.28
C THR A 18 2.86 -6.74 11.08
N GLY A 19 2.95 -8.01 10.67
CA GLY A 19 2.35 -9.15 11.39
C GLY A 19 0.83 -9.26 11.28
N LEU A 20 0.17 -8.43 10.45
CA LEU A 20 -1.28 -8.39 10.33
C LEU A 20 -1.80 -9.45 9.34
N SER A 21 -2.93 -10.08 9.66
CA SER A 21 -3.64 -10.93 8.70
C SER A 21 -4.49 -10.09 7.73
N GLN A 22 -4.93 -10.69 6.62
CA GLN A 22 -5.87 -10.00 5.71
C GLN A 22 -7.19 -9.65 6.41
N LYS A 23 -7.62 -10.47 7.37
CA LYS A 23 -8.81 -10.21 8.18
C LYS A 23 -8.62 -8.98 9.07
N ASN A 24 -7.48 -8.84 9.74
CA ASN A 24 -7.22 -7.68 10.59
C ASN A 24 -7.28 -6.36 9.80
N VAL A 25 -6.69 -6.32 8.60
CA VAL A 25 -6.75 -5.13 7.75
C VAL A 25 -8.15 -4.91 7.19
N ALA A 26 -8.89 -5.98 6.88
CA ALA A 26 -10.27 -5.89 6.43
C ALA A 26 -11.18 -5.27 7.50
N ASP A 27 -11.04 -5.73 8.76
CA ASP A 27 -11.77 -5.22 9.91
C ASP A 27 -11.45 -3.73 10.14
N ALA A 28 -10.18 -3.35 10.13
CA ALA A 28 -9.74 -1.96 10.27
C ALA A 28 -10.18 -1.06 9.11
N MET A 29 -10.30 -1.61 7.89
CA MET A 29 -10.80 -0.88 6.72
C MET A 29 -12.34 -0.88 6.63
N GLY A 30 -13.06 -1.69 7.42
CA GLY A 30 -14.51 -1.87 7.33
C GLY A 30 -14.97 -2.51 6.02
N ILE A 31 -14.19 -3.46 5.47
CA ILE A 31 -14.51 -4.18 4.24
C ILE A 31 -14.33 -5.69 4.42
N THR A 32 -14.67 -6.49 3.41
CA THR A 32 -14.48 -7.95 3.46
C THR A 32 -13.01 -8.35 3.27
N GLN A 33 -12.65 -9.52 3.79
CA GLN A 33 -11.33 -10.12 3.55
C GLN A 33 -11.06 -10.33 2.04
N SER A 34 -12.06 -10.74 1.26
CA SER A 34 -11.95 -10.84 -0.20
C SER A 34 -11.71 -9.47 -0.86
N GLY A 35 -12.25 -8.40 -0.30
CA GLY A 35 -11.96 -7.01 -0.69
C GLY A 35 -10.49 -6.65 -0.50
N ILE A 36 -9.88 -7.05 0.62
CA ILE A 36 -8.43 -6.89 0.84
C ILE A 36 -7.62 -7.69 -0.16
N VAL A 37 -7.99 -8.94 -0.43
CA VAL A 37 -7.32 -9.76 -1.46
C VAL A 37 -7.37 -9.08 -2.83
N ALA A 38 -8.52 -8.50 -3.19
CA ALA A 38 -8.66 -7.74 -4.43
C ALA A 38 -7.79 -6.49 -4.44
N ILE A 39 -7.71 -5.74 -3.34
CA ILE A 39 -6.85 -4.56 -3.21
C ILE A 39 -5.37 -4.95 -3.35
N GLU A 40 -4.91 -5.99 -2.65
CA GLU A 40 -3.53 -6.49 -2.74
C GLU A 40 -3.16 -6.99 -4.15
N LYS A 41 -4.14 -7.47 -4.92
CA LYS A 41 -3.95 -7.93 -6.31
C LYS A 41 -4.01 -6.81 -7.35
N ARG A 42 -4.68 -5.69 -7.06
CA ARG A 42 -4.94 -4.60 -8.03
C ARG A 42 -3.68 -3.83 -8.42
N GLY A 43 -2.63 -3.89 -7.60
CA GLY A 43 -1.32 -3.31 -7.90
C GLY A 43 -1.37 -1.81 -8.23
N GLU A 44 -0.81 -1.44 -9.37
CA GLU A 44 -0.66 -0.06 -9.86
C GLU A 44 -1.99 0.65 -10.14
N ALA A 45 -3.07 -0.08 -10.42
CA ALA A 45 -4.39 0.49 -10.67
C ALA A 45 -5.14 0.90 -9.38
N LEU A 46 -4.48 0.87 -8.23
CA LEU A 46 -5.09 1.25 -6.95
C LEU A 46 -5.17 2.77 -6.78
N LYS A 47 -6.38 3.28 -6.49
CA LYS A 47 -6.58 4.70 -6.18
C LYS A 47 -5.84 5.10 -4.90
N ILE A 48 -5.26 6.31 -4.88
CA ILE A 48 -4.56 6.89 -3.71
C ILE A 48 -5.44 6.88 -2.46
N LYS A 49 -6.74 7.18 -2.57
CA LYS A 49 -7.68 7.14 -1.43
C LYS A 49 -7.74 5.74 -0.78
N THR A 50 -7.72 4.69 -1.58
CA THR A 50 -7.73 3.31 -1.08
C THR A 50 -6.38 2.95 -0.47
N LEU A 51 -5.29 3.39 -1.10
CA LEU A 51 -3.94 3.21 -0.56
C LEU A 51 -3.78 3.89 0.81
N LYS A 52 -4.24 5.14 0.96
CA LYS A 52 -4.24 5.88 2.22
C LYS A 52 -4.98 5.13 3.32
N ARG A 53 -6.20 4.65 3.03
CA ARG A 53 -6.99 3.86 3.99
C ARG A 53 -6.30 2.57 4.39
N TYR A 54 -5.70 1.87 3.44
CA TYR A 54 -4.96 0.64 3.70
C TYR A 54 -3.75 0.90 4.60
N VAL A 55 -2.98 1.95 4.28
CA VAL A 55 -1.79 2.35 5.05
C VAL A 55 -2.17 2.78 6.47
N HIS A 56 -3.26 3.53 6.65
CA HIS A 56 -3.80 3.84 7.98
C HIS A 56 -4.23 2.58 8.75
N ALA A 57 -4.86 1.62 8.08
CA ALA A 57 -5.33 0.37 8.70
C ALA A 57 -4.18 -0.52 9.21
N ILE A 58 -2.95 -0.27 8.78
CA ILE A 58 -1.73 -0.95 9.28
C ILE A 58 -0.87 -0.03 10.16
N ASP A 59 -1.44 1.07 10.66
CA ASP A 59 -0.78 2.12 11.45
C ASP A 59 0.45 2.75 10.75
N GLY A 60 0.40 2.81 9.42
CA GLY A 60 1.40 3.46 8.59
C GLY A 60 1.02 4.89 8.20
N LYS A 61 2.00 5.63 7.70
CA LYS A 61 1.81 6.97 7.10
C LYS A 61 2.14 6.92 5.61
N LEU A 62 1.23 7.40 4.77
CA LEU A 62 1.45 7.50 3.34
C LEU A 62 2.03 8.88 3.01
N SER A 63 3.19 8.89 2.36
CA SER A 63 3.78 10.09 1.78
C SER A 63 4.06 9.86 0.31
N ILE A 64 3.75 10.84 -0.54
CA ILE A 64 4.07 10.83 -1.97
C ILE A 64 5.25 11.76 -2.18
N LYS A 65 6.34 11.24 -2.72
CA LYS A 65 7.52 12.02 -3.10
C LYS A 65 7.46 12.31 -4.60
N ILE A 66 7.66 13.57 -4.96
CA ILE A 66 7.72 14.05 -6.34
C ILE A 66 9.13 14.59 -6.56
N ASP A 67 9.89 13.90 -7.39
CA ASP A 67 11.21 14.33 -7.84
C ASP A 67 11.07 15.00 -9.22
N LEU A 68 11.34 16.31 -9.29
CA LEU A 68 11.28 17.08 -10.52
C LEU A 68 12.65 17.11 -11.20
N SER A 69 12.67 17.12 -12.53
CA SER A 69 13.91 17.22 -13.32
C SER A 69 14.68 18.52 -13.08
N SER A 70 14.06 19.54 -12.49
CA SER A 70 14.70 20.77 -12.03
C SER A 70 15.59 20.59 -10.79
N GLY A 71 15.62 19.40 -10.19
CA GLY A 71 16.33 19.11 -8.93
C GLY A 71 15.52 19.42 -7.68
N ILE A 72 14.28 19.90 -7.82
CA ILE A 72 13.37 20.14 -6.70
C ILE A 72 12.69 18.84 -6.29
N CYS A 73 12.68 18.56 -4.99
CA CYS A 73 11.97 17.43 -4.40
C CYS A 73 10.86 17.95 -3.46
N ILE A 74 9.63 17.48 -3.67
CA ILE A 74 8.47 17.81 -2.83
C ILE A 74 7.91 16.51 -2.23
N THR A 75 7.62 16.50 -0.94
CA THR A 75 6.95 15.39 -0.26
C THR A 75 5.57 15.83 0.22
N LEU A 76 4.53 15.10 -0.20
CA LEU A 76 3.14 15.32 0.18
C LEU A 76 2.73 14.25 1.19
N HIS A 77 2.30 14.67 2.39
CA HIS A 77 1.71 13.76 3.36
C HIS A 77 0.22 13.59 3.06
N VAL A 78 -0.23 12.36 2.83
CA VAL A 78 -1.58 12.08 2.30
C VAL A 78 -2.49 11.45 3.31
#